data_AF-A0A2N5CXW9-F1
#
_entry.id   AF-A0A2N5CXW9-F1
#
_cell.length_a   1.000
_cell.length_b   1.000
_cell.length_c   1.000
_cell.angle_alpha   90.00
_cell.angle_beta   90.00
_cell.angle_gamma   90.00
#
_symmetry.space_group_name_H-M   'P 1'
#
loop_
_entity.id
_entity.type
_entity.pdbx_description
1 polymer ?
#
loop_
_entity_poly.entity_id
_entity_poly.type
_entity_poly.pdbx_seq_one_letter_code
_entity_poly.pdbx_strand_id
1 'polypeptide(L)' 'MQFDFDAGKYAVYVWPAFALTAAVFAWMIADSLSVARRWRAEAERRQAEAKQARQ' A
#
# COMPACT_ATOMS: atom_id res chain seq x y z
N MET A 1 11.16 21.75 -19.72
CA MET A 1 11.15 21.88 -18.26
C MET A 1 11.93 20.70 -17.70
N GLN A 2 13.13 20.94 -17.20
CA GLN A 2 13.98 19.91 -16.60
C GLN A 2 13.60 19.82 -15.12
N PHE A 3 13.22 18.63 -14.65
CA PHE A 3 12.94 18.42 -13.23
C PHE A 3 14.26 18.53 -12.47
N ASP A 4 14.45 19.65 -11.79
CA ASP A 4 15.61 19.91 -10.96
C ASP A 4 15.42 19.23 -9.60
N PHE A 5 15.64 17.90 -9.61
CA PHE A 5 15.67 17.08 -8.40
C PHE A 5 16.93 17.36 -7.54
N ASP A 6 17.86 18.13 -8.09
CA ASP A 6 19.10 18.57 -7.47
C ASP A 6 18.91 19.99 -6.91
N ALA A 7 18.22 20.10 -5.76
CA ALA A 7 18.19 21.33 -4.98
C ALA A 7 19.59 21.69 -4.39
N GLY A 8 20.68 21.29 -5.05
CA GLY A 8 22.06 21.40 -4.61
C GLY A 8 22.22 20.88 -3.18
N LYS A 9 22.97 21.65 -2.38
CA LYS A 9 23.19 21.35 -0.95
C LYS A 9 21.90 21.19 -0.12
N TYR A 10 20.75 21.64 -0.61
CA TYR A 10 19.49 21.58 0.13
C TYR A 10 18.71 20.27 -0.09
N ALA A 11 19.04 19.51 -1.13
CA ALA A 11 18.40 18.22 -1.39
C ALA A 11 18.53 17.28 -0.17
N VAL A 12 19.70 17.27 0.48
CA VAL A 12 19.95 16.48 1.71
C VAL A 12 19.02 16.84 2.87
N TYR A 13 18.53 18.08 2.97
CA TYR A 13 17.59 18.46 4.04
C TYR A 13 16.13 18.18 3.66
N VAL A 14 15.81 18.20 2.36
CA VAL A 14 14.44 18.11 1.85
C VAL A 14 14.05 16.65 1.59
N TRP A 15 14.92 15.89 0.94
CA TRP A 15 14.66 14.50 0.54
C TRP A 15 14.35 13.55 1.70
N PRO A 16 14.95 13.65 2.89
CA PRO A 16 14.61 12.75 4.00
C PRO A 16 13.15 12.82 4.41
N ALA A 17 12.54 14.01 4.40
CA ALA A 17 11.13 14.17 4.73
C ALA A 17 10.23 13.49 3.69
N PHE A 18 10.57 13.63 2.40
CA PHE A 18 9.86 12.95 1.32
C PHE A 18 10.07 11.44 1.35
N ALA A 19 11.29 10.97 1.63
CA ALA A 19 11.59 9.55 1.76
C ALA A 19 10.81 8.93 2.92
N LEU A 20 10.73 9.61 4.07
CA LEU A 20 9.94 9.17 5.22
C LEU A 20 8.46 9.10 4.87
N THR A 21 7.93 10.12 4.19
CA THR A 21 6.53 10.14 3.75
C THR A 21 6.23 9.00 2.78
N ALA A 22 7.10 8.78 1.80
CA ALA A 22 6.98 7.67 0.85
C ALA A 22 7.04 6.31 1.56
N ALA A 23 7.89 6.16 2.57
CA ALA A 23 7.99 4.95 3.37
C ALA A 23 6.69 4.68 4.15
N VAL A 24 6.11 5.71 4.78
CA VAL A 24 4.83 5.60 5.49
C VAL A 24 3.70 5.23 4.52
N PHE A 25 3.65 5.84 3.33
CA PHE A 25 2.66 5.46 2.33
C PHE A 25 2.84 4.03 1.83
N ALA A 26 4.07 3.60 1.55
CA ALA A 26 4.36 2.23 1.14
C ALA A 26 3.93 1.23 2.22
N TRP A 27 4.18 1.54 3.49
CA TRP A 27 3.68 0.75 4.62
C TRP A 27 2.15 0.68 4.61
N MET A 28 1.47 1.82 4.54
CA MET A 28 0.01 1.87 4.60
C MET A 28 -0.64 1.07 3.46
N ILE A 29 -0.05 1.13 2.27
CA ILE A 29 -0.47 0.33 1.11
C ILE A 29 -0.27 -1.16 1.40
N ALA A 30 0.91 -1.56 1.88
CA ALA A 30 1.20 -2.95 2.21
C ALA A 30 0.28 -3.52 3.30
N ASP A 31 0.01 -2.73 4.34
CA ASP A 31 -0.93 -3.08 5.42
C ASP A 31 -2.35 -3.26 4.87
N SER A 32 -2.84 -2.30 4.08
CA SER A 32 -4.16 -2.37 3.44
C SER A 32 -4.31 -3.60 2.55
N LEU A 33 -3.29 -3.91 1.73
CA LEU A 33 -3.29 -5.12 0.90
C LEU A 33 -3.27 -6.39 1.75
N SER A 34 -2.57 -6.39 2.87
CA SER A 34 -2.47 -7.55 3.76
C SER A 34 -3.80 -7.87 4.41
N VAL A 35 -4.51 -6.85 4.90
CA VAL A 35 -5.87 -6.99 5.43
C VAL A 35 -6.83 -7.45 4.33
N ALA A 36 -6.77 -6.83 3.15
CA ALA A 36 -7.61 -7.20 2.02
C ALA A 36 -7.40 -8.66 1.60
N ARG A 37 -6.16 -9.16 1.57
CA ARG A 37 -5.85 -10.57 1.26
C ARG A 37 -6.45 -11.53 2.28
N ARG A 38 -6.35 -11.22 3.57
CA ARG A 38 -6.95 -12.03 4.64
C ARG A 38 -8.46 -12.12 4.48
N TRP A 39 -9.10 -10.99 4.21
CA TRP A 39 -10.55 -10.92 4.07
C TRP A 39 -11.03 -11.59 2.78
N ARG A 40 -10.23 -11.57 1.72
CA ARG A 40 -10.53 -12.25 0.46
C ARG A 40 -10.55 -13.77 0.62
N ALA A 41 -9.62 -14.33 1.40
CA ALA A 41 -9.62 -15.76 1.72
C ALA A 41 -10.86 -16.17 2.54
N GLU A 42 -11.28 -15.34 3.49
CA GLU A 42 -12.51 -15.58 4.26
C GLU A 42 -13.77 -15.41 3.40
N ALA A 43 -13.78 -14.44 2.47
CA ALA A 43 -14.87 -14.23 1.55
C ALA A 43 -15.04 -15.41 0.57
N GLU A 44 -13.95 -15.97 0.05
CA GLU A 44 -13.99 -17.16 -0.82
C GLU A 44 -14.58 -18.37 -0.08
N ARG A 45 -14.19 -18.57 1.19
CA ARG A 45 -14.78 -19.63 2.03
C ARG A 45 -16.29 -19.44 2.22
N ARG A 46 -16.74 -18.22 2.54
CA ARG A 46 -18.17 -17.92 2.70
C ARG A 46 -18.94 -18.05 1.39
N GLN A 47 -18.33 -17.71 0.25
CA GLN A 47 -18.94 -17.90 -1.07
C GLN A 47 -19.11 -19.39 -1.42
N ALA A 48 -18.13 -20.23 -1.07
CA ALA A 48 -18.22 -21.68 -1.29
C ALA A 48 -19.34 -22.32 -0.44
N GLU A 49 -19.44 -21.94 0.84
CA GLU A 49 -20.51 -22.40 1.73
C GLU A 49 -21.90 -21.93 1.26
N ALA A 50 -22.03 -20.66 0.85
CA ALA A 50 -23.28 -20.12 0.32
C ALA A 50 -23.70 -20.77 -1.01
N LYS A 51 -22.74 -21.19 -1.83
CA LYS A 51 -23.00 -21.90 -3.09
C LYS A 51 -23.43 -23.36 -2.84
N GLN A 52 -22.85 -24.03 -1.84
CA GLN A 52 -23.25 -25.38 -1.42
C GLN A 52 -24.62 -25.40 -0.74
N ALA A 53 -24.94 -24.41 0.10
CA ALA A 53 -26.24 -24.33 0.77
C ALA A 53 -27.41 -23.99 -0.19
N ARG A 54 -27.11 -23.56 -1.42
CA ARG A 54 -28.07 -23.18 -2.45
C ARG A 54 -28.25 -24.26 -3.54
N GLN A 55 -27.48 -25.35 -3.47
CA GLN A 55 -27.67 -26.58 -4.25
C GLN A 55 -28.38 -27.63 -3.41
#